data_AF-A0A1F5SUJ5-F1
#
_entry.id   AF-A0A1F5SUJ5-F1
#
_cell.length_a   1.000
_cell.length_b   1.000
_cell.length_c   1.000
_cell.angle_alpha   90.00
_cell.angle_beta   90.00
_cell.angle_gamma   90.00
#
_symmetry.space_group_name_H-M   'P 1'
#
loop_
_entity.id
_entity.type
_entity.pdbx_description
1 polymer ?
#
loop_
_entity_poly.entity_id
_entity_poly.type
_entity_poly.pdbx_seq_one_letter_code
_entity_poly.pdbx_strand_id
1 'polypeptide(L)'
;MNTKIFLVACLALAAIGLPNFASAGLPEAVAYLKSQTPDAWMTQALIAAGETDVPVSHLSSVAAGGFNPTNDYAKTILALAAAGKNPTTFGSIDYAAKLKTYYDGTQMGVATLLNDDIWSILAFASIKKADSLEATVAKNFLLANQNADGGWGYQVGGSSGSNDTAAAIMALIEAGVNVNSAVITNAAVFLHTLQNDDGGFMNDPAWGTTSDSGSDSWVISAIYKIGQEPTDWVKNGNNPLAHLQSLQDNTDGGFWWVDPTGSPEFNNKAMTAFAVIALAGESFPVGYYEIPEPIIIPDPEPTPAPAPSSSSGGSVIFVAPTACQSVEYDVWQNTCLDNWQYRNVLTVTPINCTLTVEQENQRKKTCVVSEGGADNSRPLITERKNSENTELKPEVLGVKIGDSSATQFSQIAVEAGDLAGGKVRNFVAEGTKSTAKLGAGERAGVLNSYKSSFGKSPQTQSEWEDVIRISNNQLPLAKSLEAEDKAKMEFKKVYQREADIKKSDDQTAINMMAYGPRPEKRDLNSERAGIRVFVKIYEYLPVSALDWDTIRAIAYGGIDI
;
A
#
# COMPACT_ATOMS: atom_id res chain seq x y z
N MET A 1 44.96 47.24 -33.97
CA MET A 1 43.89 46.88 -34.93
C MET A 1 43.72 45.37 -34.84
N ASN A 2 42.50 44.94 -34.52
CA ASN A 2 42.14 43.59 -34.10
C ASN A 2 42.16 42.59 -35.27
N THR A 3 42.75 41.41 -35.05
CA THR A 3 42.28 40.17 -35.68
C THR A 3 42.47 39.02 -34.69
N LYS A 4 41.42 38.72 -33.91
CA LYS A 4 41.37 37.52 -33.08
C LYS A 4 40.91 36.35 -33.96
N ILE A 5 41.78 35.36 -34.09
CA ILE A 5 41.51 34.07 -34.71
C ILE A 5 40.64 33.26 -33.73
N PHE A 6 39.46 32.83 -34.17
CA PHE A 6 38.62 31.89 -33.44
C PHE A 6 39.26 30.49 -33.51
N LEU A 7 39.75 30.00 -32.37
CA LEU A 7 40.03 28.58 -32.18
C LEU A 7 38.71 27.87 -31.85
N VAL A 8 38.29 26.97 -32.73
CA VAL A 8 37.24 25.99 -32.46
C VAL A 8 37.84 24.95 -31.52
N ALA A 9 37.47 25.01 -30.24
CA ALA A 9 37.74 23.94 -29.29
C ALA A 9 36.66 22.87 -29.47
N CYS A 10 36.98 21.78 -30.15
CA CYS A 10 36.22 20.54 -30.04
C CYS A 10 36.35 20.03 -28.60
N LEU A 11 35.32 20.26 -27.77
CA LEU A 11 35.13 19.48 -26.56
C LEU A 11 34.81 18.04 -26.97
N ALA A 12 35.80 17.17 -26.83
CA ALA A 12 35.57 15.75 -26.75
C ALA A 12 34.69 15.50 -25.51
N LEU A 13 33.43 15.09 -25.72
CA LEU A 13 32.68 14.43 -24.66
C LEU A 13 33.47 13.18 -24.28
N ALA A 14 34.06 13.20 -23.09
CA ALA A 14 34.44 11.96 -22.42
C ALA A 14 33.14 11.20 -22.16
N ALA A 15 32.87 10.19 -22.98
CA ALA A 15 32.00 9.10 -22.58
C ALA A 15 32.64 8.49 -21.34
N ILE A 16 32.12 8.87 -20.17
CA ILE A 16 32.40 8.15 -18.93
C ILE A 16 31.80 6.78 -19.18
N GLY A 17 32.65 5.82 -19.55
CA GLY A 17 32.27 4.43 -19.59
C GLY A 17 31.80 4.06 -18.19
N LEU A 18 30.50 3.78 -18.05
CA LEU A 18 29.99 3.16 -16.84
C LEU A 18 30.84 1.90 -16.61
N PRO A 19 31.48 1.75 -15.44
CA PRO A 19 32.20 0.53 -15.15
C PRO A 19 31.19 -0.61 -15.20
N ASN A 20 31.47 -1.54 -16.11
CA ASN A 20 30.68 -2.75 -16.32
C ASN A 20 30.93 -3.68 -15.13
N PHE A 21 30.39 -3.33 -13.95
CA PHE A 21 30.37 -4.20 -12.80
C PHE A 21 29.27 -5.23 -13.03
N ALA A 22 29.58 -6.28 -13.78
CA ALA A 22 28.78 -7.49 -13.71
C ALA A 22 28.96 -8.03 -12.27
N SER A 23 28.05 -7.64 -11.38
CA SER A 23 28.00 -8.19 -10.03
C SER A 23 27.81 -9.70 -10.13
N ALA A 24 28.51 -10.46 -9.28
CA ALA A 24 28.39 -11.91 -9.27
C ALA A 24 26.92 -12.31 -9.09
N GLY A 25 26.45 -13.25 -9.90
CA GLY A 25 25.07 -13.72 -9.90
C GLY A 25 24.10 -12.95 -10.80
N LEU A 26 24.47 -11.78 -11.30
CA LEU A 26 23.57 -10.96 -12.13
C LEU A 26 23.12 -11.67 -13.43
N PRO A 27 24.03 -12.32 -14.22
CA PRO A 27 23.62 -13.03 -15.44
C PRO A 27 22.63 -14.18 -15.18
N GLU A 28 22.83 -14.95 -14.12
CA GLU A 28 21.96 -16.06 -13.73
C GLU A 28 20.57 -15.56 -13.31
N ALA A 29 20.52 -14.46 -12.56
CA ALA A 29 19.28 -13.83 -12.13
C ALA A 29 18.48 -13.26 -13.32
N VAL A 30 19.18 -12.66 -14.29
CA VAL A 30 18.57 -12.21 -15.54
C VAL A 30 17.98 -13.37 -16.34
N ALA A 31 18.70 -14.51 -16.41
CA ALA A 31 18.19 -15.72 -17.04
C ALA A 31 16.92 -16.24 -16.34
N TYR A 32 16.91 -16.24 -15.01
CA TYR A 32 15.72 -16.58 -14.21
C TYR A 32 14.52 -15.69 -14.54
N LEU A 33 14.70 -14.37 -14.55
CA LEU A 33 13.61 -13.42 -14.84
C LEU A 33 13.05 -13.61 -16.26
N LYS A 34 13.92 -13.84 -17.25
CA LYS A 34 13.51 -14.10 -18.64
C LYS A 34 12.69 -15.38 -18.81
N SER A 35 12.77 -16.33 -17.88
CA SER A 35 11.95 -17.55 -17.90
C SER A 35 10.60 -17.41 -17.19
N GLN A 36 10.33 -16.29 -16.51
CA GLN A 36 9.07 -16.04 -15.81
C GLN A 36 8.04 -15.34 -16.71
N THR A 37 6.79 -15.28 -16.25
CA THR A 37 5.77 -14.42 -16.83
C THR A 37 6.15 -12.95 -16.60
N PRO A 38 6.30 -12.12 -17.66
CA PRO A 38 6.73 -10.73 -17.50
C PRO A 38 5.76 -9.88 -16.68
N ASP A 39 6.33 -9.02 -15.84
CA ASP A 39 5.62 -7.93 -15.15
C ASP A 39 6.44 -6.63 -15.16
N ALA A 40 5.87 -5.56 -14.60
CA ALA A 40 6.50 -4.25 -14.54
C ALA A 40 7.81 -4.21 -13.73
N TRP A 41 7.96 -5.05 -12.71
CA TRP A 41 9.20 -5.15 -11.93
C TRP A 41 10.29 -5.85 -12.72
N MET A 42 9.95 -6.96 -13.37
CA MET A 42 10.89 -7.69 -14.22
C MET A 42 11.36 -6.83 -15.39
N THR A 43 10.47 -6.01 -15.96
CA THR A 43 10.85 -5.05 -17.02
C THR A 43 11.92 -4.08 -16.53
N GLN A 44 11.69 -3.44 -15.38
CA GLN A 44 12.65 -2.52 -14.77
C GLN A 44 13.98 -3.22 -14.44
N ALA A 45 13.91 -4.42 -13.88
CA ALA A 45 15.08 -5.20 -13.51
C ALA A 45 15.95 -5.59 -14.71
N LEU A 46 15.34 -6.09 -15.79
CA LEU A 46 16.06 -6.44 -17.01
C LEU A 46 16.74 -5.21 -17.62
N ILE A 47 16.04 -4.07 -17.65
CA ILE A 47 16.60 -2.81 -18.17
C ILE A 47 17.75 -2.32 -17.29
N ALA A 48 17.60 -2.37 -15.96
CA ALA A 48 18.67 -2.03 -15.02
C ALA A 48 19.91 -2.93 -15.25
N ALA A 49 19.71 -4.21 -15.55
CA ALA A 49 20.79 -5.14 -15.89
C ALA A 49 21.41 -4.92 -17.29
N GLY A 50 20.97 -3.89 -18.02
CA GLY A 50 21.49 -3.55 -19.35
C GLY A 50 20.89 -4.36 -20.51
N GLU A 51 19.81 -5.10 -20.27
CA GLU A 51 19.12 -5.83 -21.34
C GLU A 51 18.44 -4.87 -22.32
N THR A 52 18.64 -5.13 -23.61
CA THR A 52 17.97 -4.41 -24.69
C THR A 52 16.75 -5.20 -25.17
N ASP A 53 15.80 -4.52 -25.83
CA ASP A 53 14.62 -5.14 -26.43
C ASP A 53 13.69 -5.89 -25.45
N VAL A 54 13.63 -5.43 -24.19
CA VAL A 54 12.74 -5.99 -23.17
C VAL A 54 11.26 -5.85 -23.60
N PRO A 55 10.47 -6.94 -23.65
CA PRO A 55 9.08 -6.89 -24.10
C PRO A 55 8.18 -6.07 -23.16
N VAL A 56 7.48 -5.07 -23.68
CA VAL A 56 6.62 -4.16 -22.90
C VAL A 56 5.12 -4.33 -23.16
N SER A 57 4.71 -5.31 -23.97
CA SER A 57 3.30 -5.48 -24.36
C SER A 57 2.37 -5.76 -23.16
N HIS A 58 2.88 -6.41 -22.12
CA HIS A 58 2.16 -6.67 -20.86
C HIS A 58 1.86 -5.38 -20.07
N LEU A 59 2.55 -4.27 -20.37
CA LEU A 59 2.29 -2.96 -19.76
C LEU A 59 1.16 -2.18 -20.44
N SER A 60 0.50 -2.74 -21.46
CA SER A 60 -0.55 -2.05 -22.24
C SER A 60 -1.88 -1.91 -21.51
N SER A 61 -2.02 -2.57 -20.36
CA SER A 61 -3.11 -2.41 -19.42
C SER A 61 -2.58 -2.45 -17.99
N VAL A 62 -3.37 -1.91 -17.07
CA VAL A 62 -3.26 -2.21 -15.64
C VAL A 62 -4.40 -3.16 -15.31
N ALA A 63 -4.13 -4.23 -14.55
CA ALA A 63 -5.17 -5.14 -14.12
C ALA A 63 -6.25 -4.35 -13.35
N ALA A 64 -7.51 -4.48 -13.76
CA ALA A 64 -8.62 -3.79 -13.10
C ALA A 64 -8.91 -4.44 -11.73
N GLY A 65 -8.87 -3.66 -10.65
CA GLY A 65 -9.29 -4.11 -9.31
C GLY A 65 -8.17 -4.42 -8.32
N GLY A 66 -6.95 -3.89 -8.51
CA GLY A 66 -5.91 -3.92 -7.48
C GLY A 66 -6.30 -3.12 -6.21
N PHE A 67 -5.84 -3.55 -5.04
CA PHE A 67 -6.11 -2.91 -3.75
C PHE A 67 -5.58 -1.47 -3.65
N ASN A 68 -4.55 -1.14 -4.43
CA ASN A 68 -4.01 0.21 -4.53
C ASN A 68 -3.73 0.54 -6.01
N PRO A 69 -4.75 0.97 -6.78
CA PRO A 69 -4.58 1.24 -8.20
C PRO A 69 -3.61 2.39 -8.47
N THR A 70 -3.40 3.31 -7.52
CA THR A 70 -2.38 4.37 -7.59
C THR A 70 -1.00 3.75 -7.81
N ASN A 71 -0.65 2.73 -7.02
CA ASN A 71 0.63 2.03 -7.13
C ASN A 71 0.78 1.30 -8.45
N ASP A 72 -0.29 0.70 -8.97
CA ASP A 72 -0.21 -0.06 -10.22
C ASP A 72 0.03 0.86 -11.43
N TYR A 73 -0.59 2.05 -11.46
CA TYR A 73 -0.27 3.08 -12.44
C TYR A 73 1.16 3.60 -12.27
N ALA A 74 1.59 3.90 -11.05
CA ALA A 74 2.93 4.40 -10.76
C ALA A 74 4.03 3.41 -11.22
N LYS A 75 3.91 2.12 -10.87
CA LYS A 75 4.83 1.06 -11.30
C LYS A 75 4.88 0.92 -12.83
N THR A 76 3.73 1.04 -13.49
CA THR A 76 3.68 0.96 -14.95
C THR A 76 4.38 2.15 -15.60
N ILE A 77 4.21 3.36 -15.07
CA ILE A 77 4.93 4.56 -15.53
C ILE A 77 6.44 4.37 -15.37
N LEU A 78 6.90 3.85 -14.23
CA LEU A 78 8.32 3.55 -14.00
C LEU A 78 8.89 2.58 -15.04
N ALA A 79 8.19 1.47 -15.29
CA ALA A 79 8.61 0.48 -16.28
C ALA A 79 8.61 1.02 -17.72
N LEU A 80 7.59 1.81 -18.10
CA LEU A 80 7.53 2.44 -19.41
C LEU A 80 8.62 3.49 -19.60
N ALA A 81 8.88 4.31 -18.57
CA ALA A 81 9.94 5.31 -18.61
C ALA A 81 11.32 4.65 -18.76
N ALA A 82 11.58 3.59 -18.00
CA ALA A 82 12.79 2.78 -18.13
C ALA A 82 12.94 2.19 -19.54
N ALA A 83 11.85 1.72 -20.13
CA ALA A 83 11.84 1.15 -21.48
C ALA A 83 11.85 2.20 -22.61
N GLY A 84 11.98 3.50 -22.28
CA GLY A 84 11.96 4.59 -23.25
C GLY A 84 10.62 4.72 -23.99
N LYS A 85 9.51 4.30 -23.37
CA LYS A 85 8.15 4.39 -23.93
C LYS A 85 7.39 5.55 -23.30
N ASN A 86 6.57 6.23 -24.10
CA ASN A 86 5.77 7.35 -23.63
C ASN A 86 4.59 6.89 -22.75
N PRO A 87 4.58 7.18 -21.43
CA PRO A 87 3.50 6.74 -20.56
C PRO A 87 2.17 7.49 -20.77
N THR A 88 2.15 8.60 -21.52
CA THR A 88 0.92 9.35 -21.81
C THR A 88 0.17 8.85 -23.05
N THR A 89 0.83 8.01 -23.86
CA THR A 89 0.27 7.50 -25.13
C THR A 89 0.50 6.00 -25.31
N PHE A 90 0.83 5.26 -24.24
CA PHE A 90 1.11 3.83 -24.35
C PHE A 90 -0.19 3.04 -24.41
N GLY A 91 -0.40 2.31 -25.51
CA GLY A 91 -1.66 1.62 -25.76
C GLY A 91 -2.82 2.61 -25.86
N SER A 92 -3.89 2.39 -25.09
CA SER A 92 -5.08 3.24 -25.05
C SER A 92 -5.22 4.04 -23.74
N ILE A 93 -4.18 4.05 -22.90
CA ILE A 93 -4.21 4.62 -21.56
C ILE A 93 -3.16 5.73 -21.46
N ASP A 94 -3.60 6.91 -21.00
CA ASP A 94 -2.70 7.94 -20.48
C ASP A 94 -2.43 7.65 -19.00
N TYR A 95 -1.32 6.96 -18.72
CA TYR A 95 -1.01 6.50 -17.36
C TYR A 95 -0.72 7.68 -16.44
N ALA A 96 -0.07 8.73 -16.93
CA ALA A 96 0.22 9.91 -16.14
C ALA A 96 -1.08 10.66 -15.77
N ALA A 97 -2.00 10.84 -16.72
CA ALA A 97 -3.31 11.41 -16.42
C ALA A 97 -4.11 10.53 -15.46
N LYS A 98 -4.06 9.20 -15.60
CA LYS A 98 -4.72 8.26 -14.68
C LYS A 98 -4.16 8.34 -13.26
N LEU A 99 -2.84 8.36 -13.10
CA LEU A 99 -2.21 8.49 -11.79
C LEU A 99 -2.67 9.78 -11.09
N LYS A 100 -2.74 10.91 -11.81
CA LYS A 100 -3.23 12.18 -11.27
C LYS A 100 -4.66 12.15 -10.76
N THR A 101 -5.52 11.24 -11.24
CA THR A 101 -6.90 11.14 -10.73
C THR A 101 -6.99 10.64 -9.29
N TYR A 102 -5.90 10.10 -8.74
CA TYR A 102 -5.79 9.66 -7.35
C TYR A 102 -5.31 10.76 -6.41
N TYR A 103 -5.02 11.96 -6.90
CA TYR A 103 -4.72 13.11 -6.06
C TYR A 103 -6.02 13.64 -5.44
N ASP A 104 -6.10 13.65 -4.11
CA ASP A 104 -7.30 14.10 -3.38
C ASP A 104 -7.27 15.58 -2.98
N GLY A 105 -6.21 16.31 -3.35
CA GLY A 105 -5.94 17.68 -2.92
C GLY A 105 -4.90 17.76 -1.79
N THR A 106 -4.67 16.67 -1.05
CA THR A 106 -3.82 16.62 0.14
C THR A 106 -2.76 15.53 0.11
N GLN A 107 -3.00 14.44 -0.62
CA GLN A 107 -2.06 13.34 -0.85
C GLN A 107 -2.45 12.53 -2.10
N MET A 108 -1.66 11.51 -2.42
CA MET A 108 -1.96 10.54 -3.47
C MET A 108 -2.63 9.29 -2.89
N GLY A 109 -3.68 8.79 -3.53
CA GLY A 109 -4.24 7.49 -3.21
C GLY A 109 -5.06 7.46 -1.92
N VAL A 110 -4.67 6.58 -0.99
CA VAL A 110 -5.46 6.24 0.20
C VAL A 110 -4.96 7.05 1.39
N ALA A 111 -5.87 7.78 2.03
CA ALA A 111 -5.57 8.79 3.05
C ALA A 111 -4.64 8.37 4.22
N THR A 112 -4.57 7.08 4.49
CA THR A 112 -3.82 6.46 5.59
C THR A 112 -2.48 5.88 5.17
N LEU A 113 -2.18 5.81 3.88
CA LEU A 113 -0.97 5.20 3.36
C LEU A 113 0.09 6.26 3.09
N LEU A 114 1.36 5.87 3.16
CA LEU A 114 2.48 6.67 2.68
C LEU A 114 3.03 6.10 1.37
N ASN A 115 2.74 4.82 1.12
CA ASN A 115 3.30 4.05 0.04
C ASN A 115 2.90 4.56 -1.36
N ASP A 116 1.65 4.99 -1.52
CA ASP A 116 1.12 5.61 -2.74
C ASP A 116 1.75 6.95 -3.05
N ASP A 117 2.01 7.79 -2.06
CA ASP A 117 2.79 9.02 -2.25
C ASP A 117 4.23 8.71 -2.70
N ILE A 118 4.90 7.75 -2.05
CA ILE A 118 6.26 7.31 -2.43
C ILE A 118 6.28 6.88 -3.91
N TRP A 119 5.38 5.98 -4.31
CA TRP A 119 5.34 5.48 -5.68
C TRP A 119 4.96 6.57 -6.69
N SER A 120 4.05 7.46 -6.33
CA SER A 120 3.63 8.56 -7.19
C SER A 120 4.77 9.54 -7.45
N ILE A 121 5.55 9.88 -6.42
CA ILE A 121 6.75 10.73 -6.57
C ILE A 121 7.74 10.10 -7.54
N LEU A 122 8.07 8.82 -7.35
CA LEU A 122 9.00 8.10 -8.23
C LEU A 122 8.47 8.06 -9.67
N ALA A 123 7.18 7.80 -9.87
CA ALA A 123 6.57 7.78 -11.19
C ALA A 123 6.58 9.16 -11.86
N PHE A 124 6.24 10.23 -11.15
CA PHE A 124 6.32 11.59 -11.69
C PHE A 124 7.77 12.00 -11.98
N ALA A 125 8.72 11.61 -11.14
CA ALA A 125 10.13 11.88 -11.36
C ALA A 125 10.67 11.16 -12.61
N SER A 126 10.27 9.90 -12.84
CA SER A 126 10.70 9.14 -14.02
C SER A 126 10.25 9.78 -15.33
N ILE A 127 9.12 10.51 -15.33
CA ILE A 127 8.64 11.27 -16.49
C ILE A 127 9.03 12.75 -16.46
N LYS A 128 10.00 13.13 -15.63
CA LYS A 128 10.52 14.51 -15.48
C LYS A 128 9.45 15.53 -15.06
N LYS A 129 8.55 15.11 -14.17
CA LYS A 129 7.47 15.93 -13.56
C LYS A 129 7.49 15.91 -12.02
N ALA A 130 8.67 15.77 -11.41
CA ALA A 130 8.84 15.81 -9.95
C ALA A 130 8.44 17.15 -9.31
N ASP A 131 8.32 18.22 -10.12
CA ASP A 131 7.87 19.56 -9.74
C ASP A 131 6.35 19.78 -9.92
N SER A 132 5.62 18.75 -10.37
CA SER A 132 4.16 18.80 -10.44
C SER A 132 3.54 19.07 -9.06
N LEU A 133 2.30 19.59 -9.06
CA LEU A 133 1.55 19.84 -7.83
C LEU A 133 1.42 18.55 -7.01
N GLU A 134 1.03 17.47 -7.68
CA GLU A 134 0.80 16.16 -7.09
C GLU A 134 2.08 15.61 -6.44
N ALA A 135 3.21 15.62 -7.15
CA ALA A 135 4.51 15.18 -6.62
C ALA A 135 5.00 16.07 -5.47
N THR A 136 4.76 17.39 -5.55
CA THR A 136 5.14 18.33 -4.50
C THR A 136 4.33 18.11 -3.23
N VAL A 137 3.03 17.87 -3.35
CA VAL A 137 2.15 17.57 -2.21
C VAL A 137 2.53 16.23 -1.59
N ALA A 138 2.71 15.18 -2.40
CA ALA A 138 3.18 13.88 -1.93
C ALA A 138 4.52 13.98 -1.17
N LYS A 139 5.50 14.74 -1.71
CA LYS A 139 6.76 15.01 -1.00
C LYS A 139 6.52 15.65 0.36
N ASN A 140 5.70 16.69 0.42
CA ASN A 140 5.43 17.41 1.67
C ASN A 140 4.71 16.50 2.68
N PHE A 141 3.82 15.63 2.20
CA PHE A 141 3.16 14.63 3.02
C PHE A 141 4.15 13.63 3.62
N LEU A 142 5.11 13.11 2.85
CA LEU A 142 6.17 12.24 3.37
C LEU A 142 7.06 12.97 4.39
N LEU A 143 7.45 14.21 4.11
CA LEU A 143 8.25 15.02 5.04
C LEU A 143 7.54 15.24 6.38
N ALA A 144 6.22 15.40 6.36
CA ALA A 144 5.41 15.59 7.56
C ALA A 144 5.19 14.30 8.38
N ASN A 145 5.45 13.13 7.78
CA ASN A 145 5.17 11.81 8.35
C ASN A 145 6.42 10.95 8.54
N GLN A 146 7.61 11.56 8.63
CA GLN A 146 8.80 10.87 9.11
C GLN A 146 8.66 10.58 10.61
N ASN A 147 8.90 9.34 11.01
CA ASN A 147 8.85 8.95 12.41
C ASN A 147 10.04 9.51 13.20
N ALA A 148 9.92 9.57 14.53
CA ALA A 148 10.96 10.10 15.41
C ALA A 148 12.29 9.31 15.35
N ASP A 149 12.24 8.05 14.90
CA ASP A 149 13.42 7.22 14.66
C ASP A 149 14.13 7.51 13.33
N GLY A 150 13.56 8.39 12.49
CA GLY A 150 14.08 8.76 11.18
C GLY A 150 13.54 7.90 10.02
N GLY A 151 12.77 6.86 10.29
CA GLY A 151 12.20 6.00 9.25
C GLY A 151 10.79 6.39 8.82
N TRP A 152 10.25 5.60 7.89
CA TRP A 152 8.84 5.60 7.50
C TRP A 152 8.29 4.18 7.57
N GLY A 153 7.00 4.09 7.89
CA GLY A 153 6.22 2.86 7.71
C GLY A 153 5.37 2.91 6.44
N TYR A 154 4.77 1.78 6.11
CA TYR A 154 3.83 1.65 4.99
C TYR A 154 2.63 2.62 5.06
N GLN A 155 2.18 2.90 6.29
CA GLN A 155 1.02 3.74 6.60
C GLN A 155 1.41 4.88 7.55
N VAL A 156 0.62 5.94 7.55
CA VAL A 156 0.77 7.10 8.44
C VAL A 156 0.81 6.63 9.90
N GLY A 157 1.87 7.02 10.61
CA GLY A 157 2.11 6.64 12.01
C GLY A 157 2.36 5.14 12.25
N GLY A 158 2.55 4.34 11.20
CA GLY A 158 2.98 2.95 11.31
C GLY A 158 4.44 2.85 11.75
N SER A 159 4.83 1.68 12.28
CA SER A 159 6.23 1.38 12.59
C SER A 159 7.12 1.55 11.37
N SER A 160 8.31 2.11 11.58
CA SER A 160 9.31 2.24 10.52
C SER A 160 9.85 0.88 10.09
N GLY A 161 9.99 0.67 8.78
CA GLY A 161 10.60 -0.52 8.19
C GLY A 161 11.69 -0.16 7.16
N SER A 162 12.58 -1.12 6.86
CA SER A 162 13.68 -0.91 5.91
C SER A 162 13.16 -0.59 4.51
N ASN A 163 12.13 -1.31 4.05
CA ASN A 163 11.64 -1.20 2.68
C ASN A 163 10.98 0.15 2.42
N ASP A 164 10.07 0.55 3.31
CA ASP A 164 9.36 1.83 3.23
C ASP A 164 10.33 3.01 3.41
N THR A 165 11.29 2.90 4.33
CA THR A 165 12.31 3.94 4.53
C THR A 165 13.23 4.08 3.33
N ALA A 166 13.73 2.97 2.76
CA ALA A 166 14.56 2.99 1.56
C ALA A 166 13.81 3.59 0.36
N ALA A 167 12.53 3.22 0.17
CA ALA A 167 11.70 3.77 -0.88
C ALA A 167 11.43 5.28 -0.68
N ALA A 168 11.17 5.72 0.56
CA ALA A 168 11.00 7.13 0.89
C ALA A 168 12.28 7.95 0.65
N ILE A 169 13.46 7.43 0.98
CA ILE A 169 14.75 8.08 0.65
C ILE A 169 14.86 8.32 -0.86
N MET A 170 14.61 7.28 -1.66
CA MET A 170 14.69 7.38 -3.12
C MET A 170 13.69 8.40 -3.68
N ALA A 171 12.43 8.35 -3.22
CA ALA A 171 11.40 9.28 -3.64
C ALA A 171 11.73 10.74 -3.27
N LEU A 172 12.14 11.00 -2.03
CA LEU A 172 12.43 12.35 -1.55
C LEU A 172 13.61 12.98 -2.30
N ILE A 173 14.67 12.21 -2.57
CA ILE A 173 15.82 12.69 -3.36
C ILE A 173 15.38 13.06 -4.78
N GLU A 174 14.56 12.23 -5.42
CA GLU A 174 13.99 12.53 -6.74
C GLU A 174 13.07 13.75 -6.76
N ALA A 175 12.37 14.00 -5.65
CA ALA A 175 11.57 15.21 -5.46
C ALA A 175 12.40 16.45 -5.05
N GLY A 176 13.74 16.35 -5.09
CA GLY A 176 14.68 17.44 -4.89
C GLY A 176 15.07 17.68 -3.43
N VAL A 177 14.78 16.75 -2.50
CA VAL A 177 15.29 16.84 -1.13
C VAL A 177 16.80 16.60 -1.14
N ASN A 178 17.56 17.47 -0.49
CA ASN A 178 19.01 17.35 -0.43
C ASN A 178 19.42 16.05 0.29
N VAL A 179 20.31 15.28 -0.35
CA VAL A 179 20.85 14.01 0.20
C VAL A 179 21.52 14.17 1.58
N ASN A 180 22.07 15.35 1.88
CA ASN A 180 22.71 15.66 3.16
C ASN A 180 21.75 16.32 4.17
N SER A 181 20.45 16.40 3.86
CA SER A 181 19.46 16.93 4.80
C SER A 181 19.26 15.98 5.98
N ALA A 182 18.90 16.54 7.14
CA ALA A 182 18.64 15.76 8.36
C ALA A 182 17.60 14.64 8.12
N VAL A 183 16.61 14.89 7.26
CA VAL A 183 15.58 13.90 6.88
C VAL A 183 16.24 12.66 6.27
N ILE A 184 17.11 12.81 5.28
CA ILE A 184 17.75 11.69 4.58
C ILE A 184 18.83 11.05 5.46
N THR A 185 19.63 11.84 6.16
CA THR A 185 20.70 11.29 7.01
C THR A 185 20.15 10.51 8.20
N ASN A 186 19.05 10.97 8.82
CA ASN A 186 18.40 10.23 9.91
C ASN A 186 17.79 8.92 9.40
N ALA A 187 17.24 8.92 8.19
CA ALA A 187 16.71 7.71 7.56
C ALA A 187 17.81 6.68 7.27
N ALA A 188 18.96 7.11 6.77
CA ALA A 188 20.12 6.23 6.59
C ALA A 188 20.63 5.67 7.94
N VAL A 189 20.64 6.49 9.00
CA VAL A 189 20.97 6.03 10.37
C VAL A 189 19.96 4.98 10.84
N PHE A 190 18.66 5.19 10.61
CA PHE A 190 17.63 4.19 10.91
C PHE A 190 17.90 2.87 10.19
N LEU A 191 18.18 2.90 8.88
CA LEU A 191 18.50 1.69 8.10
C LEU A 191 19.72 0.94 8.66
N HIS A 192 20.77 1.64 9.10
CA HIS A 192 21.91 1.01 9.76
C HIS A 192 21.52 0.23 11.02
N THR A 193 20.48 0.65 11.76
CA THR A 193 20.03 -0.07 12.96
C THR A 193 19.40 -1.43 12.63
N LEU A 194 18.90 -1.60 11.40
CA LEU A 194 18.25 -2.82 10.93
C LEU A 194 19.21 -3.83 10.30
N GLN A 195 20.48 -3.44 10.11
CA GLN A 195 21.50 -4.34 9.57
C GLN A 195 21.82 -5.43 10.60
N ASN A 196 21.84 -6.70 10.19
CA ASN A 196 22.16 -7.85 11.01
C ASN A 196 23.63 -8.26 10.92
N ASP A 197 24.06 -9.17 11.79
CA ASP A 197 25.43 -9.67 11.87
C ASP A 197 25.89 -10.43 10.60
N ASP A 198 24.93 -10.92 9.82
CA ASP A 198 25.15 -11.54 8.51
C ASP A 198 25.35 -10.51 7.38
N GLY A 199 25.25 -9.22 7.69
CA GLY A 199 25.40 -8.10 6.76
C GLY A 199 24.12 -7.70 6.04
N GLY A 200 23.06 -8.51 6.10
CA GLY A 200 21.76 -8.22 5.49
C GLY A 200 20.84 -7.39 6.39
N PHE A 201 19.61 -7.15 5.94
CA PHE A 201 18.63 -6.31 6.63
C PHE A 201 17.33 -7.05 6.93
N MET A 202 16.83 -6.87 8.14
CA MET A 202 15.43 -7.19 8.47
C MET A 202 14.49 -6.08 7.98
N ASN A 203 13.25 -6.42 7.63
CA ASN A 203 12.27 -5.41 7.25
C ASN A 203 11.81 -4.54 8.43
N ASP A 204 11.16 -5.13 9.43
CA ASP A 204 10.65 -4.42 10.60
C ASP A 204 10.77 -5.33 11.82
N PRO A 205 11.48 -4.90 12.89
CA PRO A 205 11.71 -5.69 14.09
C PRO A 205 10.42 -6.11 14.81
N ALA A 206 9.28 -5.45 14.54
CA ALA A 206 7.98 -5.85 15.07
C ALA A 206 7.44 -7.15 14.44
N TRP A 207 7.88 -7.49 13.23
CA TRP A 207 7.39 -8.63 12.43
C TRP A 207 8.42 -9.75 12.26
N GLY A 208 9.70 -9.46 12.48
CA GLY A 208 10.77 -10.44 12.45
C GLY A 208 12.13 -9.77 12.41
N THR A 209 13.17 -10.52 12.75
CA THR A 209 14.55 -10.01 12.75
C THR A 209 15.43 -10.69 11.72
N THR A 210 14.86 -11.55 10.87
CA THR A 210 15.60 -12.29 9.85
C THR A 210 15.94 -11.37 8.67
N SER A 211 17.18 -11.46 8.18
CA SER A 211 17.59 -10.79 6.93
C SER A 211 16.90 -11.42 5.72
N ASP A 212 16.50 -10.61 4.74
CA ASP A 212 15.80 -11.10 3.55
C ASP A 212 16.21 -10.36 2.27
N SER A 213 16.12 -11.05 1.13
CA SER A 213 16.58 -10.52 -0.16
C SER A 213 15.79 -9.30 -0.63
N GLY A 214 14.53 -9.15 -0.23
CA GLY A 214 13.73 -7.97 -0.54
C GLY A 214 14.28 -6.75 0.20
N SER A 215 14.47 -6.89 1.52
CA SER A 215 15.03 -5.84 2.38
C SER A 215 16.43 -5.42 1.98
N ASP A 216 17.31 -6.38 1.70
CA ASP A 216 18.64 -6.08 1.17
C ASP A 216 18.56 -5.27 -0.12
N SER A 217 17.73 -5.69 -1.07
CA SER A 217 17.63 -5.05 -2.38
C SER A 217 17.17 -3.59 -2.30
N TRP A 218 16.16 -3.32 -1.49
CA TRP A 218 15.66 -1.96 -1.27
C TRP A 218 16.70 -1.08 -0.61
N VAL A 219 17.35 -1.58 0.44
CA VAL A 219 18.37 -0.81 1.18
C VAL A 219 19.61 -0.58 0.32
N ILE A 220 20.09 -1.58 -0.42
CA ILE A 220 21.20 -1.43 -1.37
C ILE A 220 20.90 -0.34 -2.40
N SER A 221 19.69 -0.36 -2.99
CA SER A 221 19.26 0.67 -3.95
C SER A 221 19.26 2.07 -3.33
N ALA A 222 18.82 2.20 -2.07
CA ALA A 222 18.87 3.47 -1.34
C ALA A 222 20.30 3.90 -0.99
N ILE A 223 21.21 2.97 -0.68
CA ILE A 223 22.63 3.23 -0.44
C ILE A 223 23.27 3.85 -1.69
N TYR A 224 23.04 3.26 -2.86
CA TYR A 224 23.49 3.86 -4.12
C TYR A 224 22.86 5.24 -4.35
N LYS A 225 21.57 5.41 -4.03
CA LYS A 225 20.87 6.69 -4.18
C LYS A 225 21.50 7.81 -3.36
N ILE A 226 21.96 7.51 -2.15
CA ILE A 226 22.63 8.49 -1.29
C ILE A 226 24.13 8.67 -1.63
N GLY A 227 24.60 8.03 -2.71
CA GLY A 227 25.98 8.14 -3.21
C GLY A 227 26.99 7.40 -2.34
N GLN A 228 26.56 6.33 -1.67
CA GLN A 228 27.41 5.45 -0.86
C GLN A 228 27.58 4.08 -1.51
N GLU A 229 28.56 3.32 -1.05
CA GLU A 229 28.82 1.96 -1.51
C GLU A 229 28.27 0.93 -0.52
N PRO A 230 27.45 -0.05 -0.96
CA PRO A 230 26.94 -1.09 -0.07
C PRO A 230 28.04 -1.92 0.57
N THR A 231 29.18 -2.09 -0.09
CA THR A 231 30.34 -2.80 0.46
C THR A 231 30.96 -2.12 1.68
N ASP A 232 30.72 -0.81 1.87
CA ASP A 232 31.17 -0.05 3.05
C ASP A 232 30.22 -0.19 4.25
N TRP A 233 28.99 -0.70 4.04
CA TRP A 233 28.04 -0.98 5.11
C TRP A 233 28.38 -2.31 5.77
N VAL A 234 29.45 -2.32 6.58
CA VAL A 234 30.00 -3.56 7.15
C VAL A 234 29.52 -3.81 8.58
N LYS A 235 28.99 -5.01 8.83
CA LYS A 235 28.68 -5.53 10.18
C LYS A 235 29.28 -6.91 10.36
N ASN A 236 30.11 -7.08 11.40
CA ASN A 236 30.88 -8.30 11.68
C ASN A 236 31.68 -8.87 10.48
N GLY A 237 32.16 -8.00 9.60
CA GLY A 237 32.93 -8.39 8.41
C GLY A 237 32.07 -8.78 7.21
N ASN A 238 30.75 -8.76 7.33
CA ASN A 238 29.79 -8.99 6.24
C ASN A 238 29.20 -7.66 5.74
N ASN A 239 28.70 -7.66 4.50
CA ASN A 239 28.03 -6.52 3.88
C ASN A 239 26.75 -6.94 3.14
N PRO A 240 25.86 -6.01 2.77
CA PRO A 240 24.55 -6.31 2.19
C PRO A 240 24.63 -7.04 0.86
N LEU A 241 25.60 -6.70 0.00
CA LEU A 241 25.76 -7.37 -1.30
C LEU A 241 26.14 -8.84 -1.10
N ALA A 242 27.04 -9.13 -0.17
CA ALA A 242 27.45 -10.50 0.15
C ALA A 242 26.28 -11.32 0.72
N HIS A 243 25.47 -10.74 1.61
CA HIS A 243 24.28 -11.41 2.13
C HIS A 243 23.24 -11.66 1.04
N LEU A 244 22.91 -10.65 0.22
CA LEU A 244 21.98 -10.79 -0.91
C LEU A 244 22.42 -11.92 -1.84
N GLN A 245 23.69 -11.92 -2.26
CA GLN A 245 24.28 -12.97 -3.11
C GLN A 245 24.19 -14.36 -2.50
N SER A 246 24.27 -14.49 -1.17
CA SER A 246 24.13 -15.78 -0.49
C SER A 246 22.73 -16.40 -0.63
N LEU A 247 21.71 -15.59 -0.93
CA LEU A 247 20.33 -16.03 -1.14
C LEU A 247 20.04 -16.47 -2.58
N GLN A 248 21.02 -16.38 -3.48
CA GLN A 248 20.86 -16.84 -4.85
C GLN A 248 20.79 -18.37 -4.94
N ASP A 249 19.82 -18.88 -5.68
CA ASP A 249 19.73 -20.29 -6.00
C ASP A 249 20.70 -20.65 -7.13
N ASN A 250 21.68 -21.50 -6.81
CA ASN A 250 22.68 -22.00 -7.76
C ASN A 250 22.10 -22.90 -8.88
N THR A 251 20.82 -23.27 -8.83
CA THR A 251 20.19 -24.15 -9.83
C THR A 251 19.50 -23.40 -10.96
N ASP A 252 18.84 -22.27 -10.68
CA ASP A 252 18.10 -21.51 -11.68
C ASP A 252 18.43 -20.00 -11.69
N GLY A 253 19.25 -19.52 -10.76
CA GLY A 253 19.72 -18.14 -10.68
C GLY A 253 18.80 -17.17 -9.94
N GLY A 254 17.58 -17.57 -9.55
CA GLY A 254 16.66 -16.71 -8.82
C GLY A 254 17.01 -16.59 -7.33
N PHE A 255 16.56 -15.52 -6.68
CA PHE A 255 16.91 -15.22 -5.29
C PHE A 255 15.80 -15.65 -4.35
N TRP A 256 16.12 -16.51 -3.38
CA TRP A 256 15.20 -16.86 -2.30
C TRP A 256 14.87 -15.62 -1.45
N TRP A 257 13.64 -15.56 -0.94
CA TRP A 257 13.23 -14.49 -0.04
C TRP A 257 14.07 -14.49 1.24
N VAL A 258 14.22 -15.65 1.88
CA VAL A 258 15.06 -15.87 3.06
C VAL A 258 15.97 -17.08 2.86
N ASP A 259 16.88 -17.36 3.81
CA ASP A 259 17.71 -18.56 3.77
C ASP A 259 16.84 -19.83 3.60
N PRO A 260 17.02 -20.61 2.51
CA PRO A 260 16.19 -21.78 2.22
C PRO A 260 16.43 -22.96 3.17
N THR A 261 17.50 -22.96 3.97
CA THR A 261 17.80 -24.04 4.93
C THR A 261 16.86 -24.04 6.14
N GLY A 262 16.24 -22.90 6.47
CA GLY A 262 15.47 -22.72 7.70
C GLY A 262 13.94 -22.62 7.54
N SER A 263 13.40 -22.34 6.35
CA SER A 263 11.96 -22.04 6.18
C SER A 263 11.42 -22.35 4.77
N PRO A 264 11.36 -23.62 4.33
CA PRO A 264 11.07 -23.98 2.94
C PRO A 264 9.61 -23.82 2.50
N GLU A 265 8.63 -23.76 3.42
CA GLU A 265 7.20 -23.90 3.07
C GLU A 265 6.57 -22.65 2.44
N PHE A 266 7.14 -21.46 2.69
CA PHE A 266 6.63 -20.17 2.17
C PHE A 266 7.70 -19.36 1.43
N ASN A 267 8.93 -19.88 1.39
CA ASN A 267 10.03 -19.24 0.71
C ASN A 267 9.86 -19.36 -0.81
N ASN A 268 10.08 -18.25 -1.51
CA ASN A 268 9.88 -18.14 -2.94
C ASN A 268 10.88 -17.13 -3.50
N LYS A 269 10.86 -16.93 -4.82
CA LYS A 269 11.84 -16.09 -5.52
C LYS A 269 11.27 -14.81 -6.12
N ALA A 270 10.12 -14.36 -5.60
CA ALA A 270 9.43 -13.17 -6.10
C ALA A 270 10.27 -11.87 -5.96
N MET A 271 11.26 -11.85 -5.06
CA MET A 271 12.14 -10.69 -4.84
C MET A 271 13.28 -10.58 -5.86
N THR A 272 13.41 -11.54 -6.78
CA THR A 272 14.53 -11.57 -7.74
C THR A 272 14.64 -10.29 -8.58
N ALA A 273 13.52 -9.68 -8.96
CA ALA A 273 13.54 -8.43 -9.73
C ALA A 273 14.22 -7.28 -8.95
N PHE A 274 13.98 -7.18 -7.64
CA PHE A 274 14.63 -6.18 -6.80
C PHE A 274 16.12 -6.49 -6.62
N ALA A 275 16.46 -7.77 -6.44
CA ALA A 275 17.84 -8.22 -6.34
C ALA A 275 18.65 -7.86 -7.60
N VAL A 276 18.06 -8.05 -8.78
CA VAL A 276 18.69 -7.68 -10.06
C VAL A 276 18.96 -6.19 -10.16
N ILE A 277 18.01 -5.32 -9.75
CA ILE A 277 18.21 -3.86 -9.74
C ILE A 277 19.36 -3.48 -8.80
N ALA A 278 19.35 -4.03 -7.58
CA ALA A 278 20.40 -3.79 -6.59
C ALA A 278 21.78 -4.28 -7.07
N LEU A 279 21.87 -5.47 -7.66
CA LEU A 279 23.12 -6.03 -8.18
C LEU A 279 23.62 -5.31 -9.44
N ALA A 280 22.72 -4.67 -10.20
CA ALA A 280 23.08 -3.81 -11.31
C ALA A 280 23.70 -2.47 -10.87
N GLY A 281 23.68 -2.15 -9.57
CA GLY A 281 24.17 -0.87 -9.06
C GLY A 281 23.18 0.28 -9.23
N GLU A 282 21.91 -0.03 -9.46
CA GLU A 282 20.89 0.95 -9.81
C GLU A 282 19.98 1.30 -8.61
N SER A 283 19.26 2.41 -8.76
CA SER A 283 18.26 2.88 -7.80
C SER A 283 16.99 3.31 -8.54
N PHE A 284 15.87 3.44 -7.83
CA PHE A 284 14.63 3.92 -8.46
C PHE A 284 14.61 5.45 -8.61
N PRO A 285 14.04 5.99 -9.71
CA PRO A 285 13.66 5.30 -10.94
C PRO A 285 14.88 4.75 -11.70
N VAL A 286 14.77 3.54 -12.24
CA VAL A 286 15.84 2.89 -13.02
C VAL A 286 16.00 3.47 -14.44
N GLY A 287 15.13 4.42 -14.83
CA GLY A 287 15.23 5.13 -16.09
C GLY A 287 14.21 6.26 -16.20
N TYR A 288 14.41 7.12 -17.19
CA TYR A 288 13.63 8.35 -17.34
C TYR A 288 13.13 8.54 -18.78
N TYR A 289 11.97 9.17 -18.91
CA TYR A 289 11.37 9.54 -20.18
C TYR A 289 10.91 11.00 -20.17
N GLU A 290 11.43 11.79 -21.11
CA GLU A 290 10.96 13.17 -21.30
C GLU A 290 9.67 13.15 -22.13
N ILE A 291 8.54 13.58 -21.53
CA ILE A 291 7.29 13.72 -22.28
C ILE A 291 7.45 14.90 -23.25
N PRO A 292 7.29 14.70 -24.57
CA PRO A 292 7.40 15.79 -25.53
C PRO A 292 6.39 16.89 -25.21
N GLU A 293 6.86 18.14 -25.13
CA GLU A 293 5.95 19.28 -24.98
C GLU A 293 4.99 19.36 -26.18
N PRO A 294 3.72 19.75 -25.97
CA PRO A 294 2.81 19.98 -27.07
C PRO A 294 3.42 21.03 -28.00
N ILE A 295 3.52 20.72 -29.30
CA ILE A 295 3.93 21.71 -30.30
C ILE A 295 2.88 22.81 -30.30
N ILE A 296 3.22 23.97 -29.73
CA ILE A 296 2.41 25.18 -29.89
C ILE A 296 2.60 25.62 -31.34
N ILE A 297 1.68 25.22 -32.21
CA ILE A 297 1.59 25.81 -33.54
C ILE A 297 1.10 27.24 -33.31
N PRO A 298 1.89 28.28 -33.63
CA PRO A 298 1.41 29.65 -33.52
C PRO A 298 0.16 29.77 -34.38
N ASP A 299 -0.90 30.38 -33.82
CA ASP A 299 -2.12 30.64 -34.56
C ASP A 299 -1.77 31.30 -35.90
N PRO A 300 -2.39 30.90 -37.02
CA PRO A 300 -2.20 31.59 -38.28
C PRO A 300 -2.54 33.07 -38.04
N GLU A 301 -1.61 33.94 -38.45
CA GLU A 301 -1.75 35.40 -38.34
C GLU A 301 -3.16 35.79 -38.81
N PRO A 302 -3.93 36.58 -38.02
CA PRO A 302 -5.33 36.82 -38.32
C PRO A 302 -5.44 37.45 -39.71
N THR A 303 -6.06 36.73 -40.63
CA THR A 303 -6.39 37.27 -41.95
C THR A 303 -7.38 38.43 -41.76
N PRO A 304 -7.21 39.58 -42.46
CA PRO A 304 -8.12 40.71 -42.34
C PRO A 304 -9.56 40.26 -42.66
N ALA A 305 -10.48 40.50 -41.74
CA ALA A 305 -11.87 40.04 -41.86
C ALA A 305 -12.58 40.66 -43.09
N PRO A 306 -13.27 39.87 -43.93
CA PRO A 306 -14.23 40.38 -44.90
C PRO A 306 -15.54 40.84 -44.22
N ALA A 307 -16.21 41.83 -44.82
CA ALA A 307 -17.47 42.40 -44.37
C ALA A 307 -18.62 41.36 -44.24
N PRO A 308 -19.58 41.56 -43.31
CA PRO A 308 -20.51 40.50 -42.92
C PRO A 308 -21.66 40.32 -43.91
N SER A 309 -21.97 39.06 -44.24
CA SER A 309 -23.26 38.66 -44.82
C SER A 309 -23.85 37.49 -44.03
N SER A 310 -25.14 37.62 -43.73
CA SER A 310 -25.97 36.69 -42.96
C SER A 310 -26.27 35.38 -43.69
N SER A 311 -26.02 34.24 -43.06
CA SER A 311 -26.96 33.09 -43.04
C SER A 311 -26.55 32.04 -42.00
N SER A 312 -27.57 31.30 -41.59
CA SER A 312 -27.69 30.39 -40.45
C SER A 312 -27.07 29.01 -40.65
N GLY A 313 -26.47 28.45 -39.59
CA GLY A 313 -26.37 26.99 -39.44
C GLY A 313 -25.26 26.47 -38.52
N GLY A 314 -25.64 26.09 -37.29
CA GLY A 314 -25.03 24.97 -36.55
C GLY A 314 -23.80 25.25 -35.66
N SER A 315 -24.02 25.80 -34.45
CA SER A 315 -23.00 25.79 -33.39
C SER A 315 -22.99 24.45 -32.65
N VAL A 316 -21.83 23.82 -32.61
CA VAL A 316 -21.48 22.80 -31.61
C VAL A 316 -21.12 23.55 -30.33
N ILE A 317 -21.90 23.37 -29.26
CA ILE A 317 -21.67 24.04 -27.99
C ILE A 317 -20.60 23.25 -27.22
N PHE A 318 -19.38 23.77 -27.13
CA PHE A 318 -18.50 23.46 -26.02
C PHE A 318 -19.02 24.22 -24.80
N VAL A 319 -19.67 23.52 -23.88
CA VAL A 319 -20.11 24.09 -22.61
C VAL A 319 -18.87 24.20 -21.72
N ALA A 320 -18.31 25.40 -21.57
CA ALA A 320 -17.39 25.71 -20.49
C ALA A 320 -18.04 25.31 -19.15
N PRO A 321 -17.30 24.76 -18.17
CA PRO A 321 -17.91 24.38 -16.90
C PRO A 321 -18.61 25.59 -16.30
N THR A 322 -19.92 25.45 -16.14
CA THR A 322 -20.77 26.54 -15.67
C THR A 322 -20.52 26.69 -14.18
N ALA A 323 -20.46 27.92 -13.66
CA ALA A 323 -20.40 28.11 -12.22
C ALA A 323 -21.64 27.49 -11.55
N CYS A 324 -21.47 26.91 -10.36
CA CYS A 324 -22.58 26.29 -9.65
C CYS A 324 -23.67 27.31 -9.31
N GLN A 325 -24.90 27.01 -9.72
CA GLN A 325 -26.06 27.84 -9.42
C GLN A 325 -26.56 27.59 -7.99
N SER A 326 -26.48 26.35 -7.53
CA SER A 326 -26.72 25.98 -6.13
C SER A 326 -25.73 24.93 -5.63
N VAL A 327 -25.47 24.97 -4.33
CA VAL A 327 -24.54 24.10 -3.62
C VAL A 327 -25.17 23.74 -2.27
N GLU A 328 -25.29 22.44 -2.00
CA GLU A 328 -25.72 21.93 -0.70
C GLU A 328 -24.49 21.48 0.08
N TYR A 329 -24.38 21.93 1.32
CA TYR A 329 -23.25 21.59 2.19
C TYR A 329 -23.71 20.68 3.32
N ASP A 330 -22.81 19.82 3.76
CA ASP A 330 -23.02 18.94 4.90
C ASP A 330 -23.03 19.71 6.23
N VAL A 331 -23.38 19.02 7.32
CA VAL A 331 -23.21 19.52 8.68
C VAL A 331 -21.74 19.89 8.94
N TRP A 332 -21.54 20.89 9.80
CA TRP A 332 -20.19 21.28 10.18
C TRP A 332 -19.49 20.16 10.94
N GLN A 333 -18.24 19.90 10.57
CA GLN A 333 -17.41 18.96 11.31
C GLN A 333 -17.16 19.49 12.73
N ASN A 334 -17.15 18.59 13.72
CA ASN A 334 -16.97 18.95 15.13
C ASN A 334 -15.51 19.28 15.49
N THR A 335 -14.58 19.20 14.54
CA THR A 335 -13.14 19.39 14.73
C THR A 335 -12.72 20.80 14.29
N CYS A 336 -11.98 21.52 15.14
CA CYS A 336 -11.37 22.81 14.82
C CYS A 336 -9.88 22.61 14.51
N LEU A 337 -9.43 23.05 13.33
CA LEU A 337 -8.02 23.09 12.94
C LEU A 337 -7.65 24.55 12.63
N ASP A 338 -6.64 25.10 13.31
CA ASP A 338 -6.19 26.49 13.16
C ASP A 338 -7.30 27.55 13.25
N ASN A 339 -8.21 27.40 14.22
CA ASN A 339 -9.42 28.22 14.41
C ASN A 339 -10.47 28.14 13.30
N TRP A 340 -10.36 27.19 12.38
CA TRP A 340 -11.33 26.95 11.31
C TRP A 340 -12.05 25.61 11.46
N GLN A 341 -13.35 25.63 11.21
CA GLN A 341 -14.21 24.46 11.02
C GLN A 341 -14.58 24.35 9.55
N TYR A 342 -14.67 23.11 9.05
CA TYR A 342 -14.94 22.81 7.65
C TYR A 342 -16.23 22.01 7.47
N ARG A 343 -16.80 22.08 6.26
CA ARG A 343 -17.91 21.23 5.82
C ARG A 343 -17.76 20.83 4.36
N ASN A 344 -18.30 19.66 4.03
CA ASN A 344 -18.24 19.10 2.69
C ASN A 344 -19.36 19.62 1.80
N VAL A 345 -19.18 19.50 0.49
CA VAL A 345 -20.25 19.73 -0.50
C VAL A 345 -20.95 18.39 -0.73
N LEU A 346 -22.26 18.34 -0.48
CA LEU A 346 -23.08 17.16 -0.67
C LEU A 346 -23.57 17.07 -2.11
N THR A 347 -24.11 18.17 -2.65
CA THR A 347 -24.64 18.23 -4.00
C THR A 347 -24.34 19.59 -4.64
N VAL A 348 -24.26 19.61 -5.98
CA VAL A 348 -24.11 20.83 -6.77
C VAL A 348 -25.07 20.81 -7.96
N THR A 349 -25.62 21.98 -8.34
CA THR A 349 -26.49 22.10 -9.52
C THR A 349 -26.01 23.24 -10.42
N PRO A 350 -25.84 22.99 -11.74
CA PRO A 350 -25.99 21.69 -12.43
C PRO A 350 -24.90 20.68 -12.02
N ILE A 351 -25.16 19.38 -12.21
CA ILE A 351 -24.16 18.33 -11.99
C ILE A 351 -22.95 18.63 -12.89
N ASN A 352 -21.74 18.61 -12.32
CA ASN A 352 -20.45 18.98 -12.94
C ASN A 352 -20.16 20.50 -13.11
N CYS A 353 -20.83 21.36 -12.35
CA CYS A 353 -20.45 22.77 -12.25
C CYS A 353 -19.20 22.99 -11.40
N THR A 354 -18.54 24.13 -11.58
CA THR A 354 -17.39 24.54 -10.73
C THR A 354 -17.84 25.53 -9.66
N LEU A 355 -17.41 25.32 -8.42
CA LEU A 355 -17.69 26.23 -7.31
C LEU A 355 -17.00 27.58 -7.53
N THR A 356 -17.71 28.66 -7.25
CA THR A 356 -17.11 30.00 -7.19
C THR A 356 -16.28 30.16 -5.93
N VAL A 357 -15.37 31.14 -5.90
CA VAL A 357 -14.57 31.49 -4.70
C VAL A 357 -15.47 31.77 -3.50
N GLU A 358 -16.63 32.40 -3.72
CA GLU A 358 -17.63 32.69 -2.68
C GLU A 358 -18.22 31.39 -2.10
N GLN A 359 -18.57 30.42 -2.95
CA GLN A 359 -19.08 29.11 -2.55
C GLN A 359 -18.00 28.27 -1.86
N GLU A 360 -16.75 28.36 -2.33
CA GLU A 360 -15.61 27.70 -1.68
C GLU A 360 -15.38 28.25 -0.27
N ASN A 361 -15.53 29.57 -0.10
CA ASN A 361 -15.43 30.22 1.21
C ASN A 361 -16.57 29.85 2.16
N GLN A 362 -17.72 29.39 1.66
CA GLN A 362 -18.80 28.88 2.50
C GLN A 362 -18.52 27.49 3.09
N ARG A 363 -17.44 26.81 2.68
CA ARG A 363 -16.99 25.53 3.27
C ARG A 363 -16.16 25.69 4.53
N LYS A 364 -15.78 26.92 4.90
CA LYS A 364 -14.97 27.23 6.08
C LYS A 364 -15.64 28.29 6.96
N LYS A 365 -15.58 28.14 8.28
CA LYS A 365 -15.98 29.18 9.25
C LYS A 365 -15.03 29.21 10.43
N THR A 366 -14.92 30.36 11.09
CA THR A 366 -14.16 30.47 12.34
C THR A 366 -14.88 29.74 13.48
N CYS A 367 -14.14 29.03 14.31
CA CYS A 367 -14.66 28.38 15.50
C CYS A 367 -15.20 29.41 16.50
N VAL A 368 -16.36 29.14 17.10
CA VAL A 368 -16.91 29.95 18.20
C VAL A 368 -16.50 29.28 19.50
N VAL A 369 -15.56 29.90 20.24
CA VAL A 369 -15.16 29.43 21.56
C VAL A 369 -16.27 29.80 22.55
N SER A 370 -17.02 28.81 23.04
CA SER A 370 -17.86 29.01 24.22
C SER A 370 -16.97 28.91 25.46
N GLU A 371 -16.85 30.01 26.20
CA GLU A 371 -16.13 30.09 27.47
C GLU A 371 -16.76 29.21 28.57
N GLY A 372 -15.91 28.54 29.35
CA GLY A 372 -16.23 27.91 30.65
C GLY A 372 -16.13 26.38 30.61
N GLY A 373 -15.35 25.69 31.44
CA GLY A 373 -14.50 26.04 32.56
C GLY A 373 -13.98 24.71 33.15
N ALA A 374 -12.74 24.68 33.60
CA ALA A 374 -12.14 23.50 34.24
C ALA A 374 -12.80 23.21 35.59
N ASP A 375 -13.06 21.94 35.90
CA ASP A 375 -13.22 21.49 37.28
C ASP A 375 -12.42 20.21 37.55
N ASN A 376 -11.53 20.35 38.54
CA ASN A 376 -10.66 19.34 39.12
C ASN A 376 -11.25 18.97 40.49
N SER A 377 -11.86 17.79 40.63
CA SER A 377 -12.20 17.25 41.95
C SER A 377 -11.97 15.73 42.06
N ARG A 378 -10.87 15.39 42.73
CA ARG A 378 -10.37 14.12 43.33
C ARG A 378 -11.43 13.31 44.16
N PRO A 379 -11.18 12.08 44.71
CA PRO A 379 -9.88 11.42 45.05
C PRO A 379 -9.74 9.87 44.88
N LEU A 380 -8.50 9.40 45.12
CA LEU A 380 -8.01 8.03 45.40
C LEU A 380 -8.64 7.36 46.64
N ILE A 381 -9.04 6.08 46.59
CA ILE A 381 -9.07 5.11 47.74
C ILE A 381 -8.96 3.63 47.26
N THR A 382 -7.88 2.97 47.71
CA THR A 382 -7.61 1.59 48.22
C THR A 382 -8.41 0.31 47.86
N GLU A 383 -7.65 -0.80 47.87
CA GLU A 383 -8.02 -2.22 47.79
C GLU A 383 -9.14 -2.70 48.76
N ARG A 384 -10.03 -3.62 48.32
CA ARG A 384 -10.06 -5.08 48.66
C ARG A 384 -11.46 -5.72 48.53
N LYS A 385 -11.42 -6.95 48.01
CA LYS A 385 -12.24 -8.16 48.28
C LYS A 385 -13.67 -8.30 47.70
N ASN A 386 -13.78 -9.37 46.89
CA ASN A 386 -14.95 -10.19 46.61
C ASN A 386 -15.90 -10.36 47.82
N SER A 387 -17.20 -10.29 47.58
CA SER A 387 -18.06 -11.48 47.51
C SER A 387 -19.53 -11.14 47.23
N GLU A 388 -20.20 -12.11 46.60
CA GLU A 388 -21.63 -12.41 46.63
C GLU A 388 -22.55 -11.84 45.52
N ASN A 389 -22.80 -12.75 44.57
CA ASN A 389 -23.98 -12.90 43.73
C ASN A 389 -25.28 -12.47 44.40
N THR A 390 -26.12 -11.80 43.62
CA THR A 390 -27.57 -12.01 43.68
C THR A 390 -28.09 -12.15 42.26
N GLU A 391 -28.44 -13.38 41.91
CA GLU A 391 -29.11 -13.77 40.66
C GLU A 391 -30.62 -13.48 40.77
N LEU A 392 -31.33 -13.60 39.63
CA LEU A 392 -32.78 -13.76 39.35
C LEU A 392 -33.27 -12.71 38.32
N LYS A 393 -33.88 -13.02 37.16
CA LYS A 393 -34.40 -14.28 36.57
C LYS A 393 -34.51 -14.16 35.03
N PRO A 394 -34.48 -15.30 34.30
CA PRO A 394 -34.75 -15.43 32.87
C PRO A 394 -36.22 -15.81 32.57
N GLU A 395 -36.67 -15.58 31.32
CA GLU A 395 -37.70 -16.30 30.51
C GLU A 395 -38.34 -15.35 29.46
N VAL A 396 -38.63 -15.65 28.19
CA VAL A 396 -38.53 -16.83 27.30
C VAL A 396 -38.47 -16.31 25.83
N LEU A 397 -37.60 -16.89 24.99
CA LEU A 397 -38.01 -17.40 23.67
C LEU A 397 -37.11 -18.56 23.29
N GLY A 398 -37.70 -19.76 23.37
CA GLY A 398 -37.02 -21.04 23.37
C GLY A 398 -36.23 -21.35 22.10
N VAL A 399 -34.91 -21.44 22.27
CA VAL A 399 -34.09 -22.48 21.67
C VAL A 399 -33.26 -23.04 22.82
N LYS A 400 -33.32 -24.36 23.03
CA LYS A 400 -32.49 -25.04 24.03
C LYS A 400 -31.02 -24.88 23.61
N ILE A 401 -30.34 -23.87 24.11
CA ILE A 401 -28.88 -23.81 24.03
C ILE A 401 -28.37 -24.67 25.18
N GLY A 402 -27.73 -25.80 24.85
CA GLY A 402 -27.16 -26.70 25.84
C GLY A 402 -26.17 -25.98 26.76
N ASP A 403 -26.07 -26.45 28.00
CA ASP A 403 -25.23 -25.94 29.09
C ASP A 403 -23.73 -25.77 28.73
N SER A 404 -23.29 -26.24 27.56
CA SER A 404 -21.94 -26.07 27.02
C SER A 404 -21.63 -24.65 26.51
N SER A 405 -22.64 -23.90 26.05
CA SER A 405 -22.44 -22.58 25.42
C SER A 405 -22.05 -21.48 26.42
N ALA A 406 -22.76 -21.39 27.55
CA ALA A 406 -22.46 -20.43 28.61
C ALA A 406 -21.07 -20.68 29.21
N THR A 407 -20.70 -21.95 29.36
CA THR A 407 -19.36 -22.35 29.80
C THR A 407 -18.30 -21.93 28.77
N GLN A 408 -18.54 -22.18 27.48
CA GLN A 408 -17.65 -21.70 26.40
C GLN A 408 -17.53 -20.18 26.38
N PHE A 409 -18.64 -19.44 26.53
CA PHE A 409 -18.59 -17.97 26.57
C PHE A 409 -17.82 -17.46 27.79
N SER A 410 -18.01 -18.07 28.96
CA SER A 410 -17.24 -17.72 30.16
C SER A 410 -15.74 -17.99 29.98
N GLN A 411 -15.39 -19.09 29.30
CA GLN A 411 -13.99 -19.41 29.00
C GLN A 411 -13.39 -18.44 27.98
N ILE A 412 -14.13 -18.07 26.92
CA ILE A 412 -13.71 -17.08 25.93
C ILE A 412 -13.46 -15.72 26.60
N ALA A 413 -14.35 -15.29 27.50
CA ALA A 413 -14.19 -14.04 28.24
C ALA A 413 -12.97 -14.04 29.17
N VAL A 414 -12.69 -15.17 29.83
CA VAL A 414 -11.48 -15.35 30.65
C VAL A 414 -10.22 -15.31 29.78
N GLU A 415 -10.20 -16.05 28.68
CA GLU A 415 -9.07 -16.07 27.72
C GLU A 415 -8.80 -14.68 27.13
N ALA A 416 -9.86 -13.92 26.83
CA ALA A 416 -9.74 -12.54 26.37
C ALA A 416 -9.25 -11.59 27.48
N GLY A 417 -9.66 -11.80 28.73
CA GLY A 417 -9.18 -11.06 29.89
C GLY A 417 -7.68 -11.20 30.10
N ASP A 418 -7.14 -12.42 29.96
CA ASP A 418 -5.70 -12.69 30.02
C ASP A 418 -4.91 -11.97 28.89
N LEU A 419 -5.56 -11.71 27.75
CA LEU A 419 -4.99 -11.04 26.58
C LEU A 419 -5.16 -9.51 26.59
N ALA A 420 -6.11 -8.97 27.38
CA ALA A 420 -6.48 -7.54 27.43
C ALA A 420 -5.38 -6.59 27.96
N GLY A 421 -4.16 -7.09 28.18
CA GLY A 421 -2.96 -6.33 28.55
C GLY A 421 -1.99 -6.01 27.40
N GLY A 422 -2.41 -6.17 26.14
CA GLY A 422 -1.65 -5.69 24.97
C GLY A 422 -0.55 -6.60 24.45
N LYS A 423 -0.80 -7.92 24.29
CA LYS A 423 0.21 -8.85 23.73
C LYS A 423 -0.30 -9.63 22.51
N VAL A 424 -0.51 -8.90 21.41
CA VAL A 424 -0.71 -9.46 20.05
C VAL A 424 0.33 -10.53 19.72
N ARG A 425 1.61 -10.28 20.05
CA ARG A 425 2.70 -11.24 19.88
C ARG A 425 2.51 -12.54 20.66
N ASN A 426 1.99 -12.48 21.90
CA ASN A 426 1.75 -13.69 22.70
C ASN A 426 0.61 -14.52 22.12
N PHE A 427 -0.46 -13.88 21.66
CA PHE A 427 -1.54 -14.60 20.99
C PHE A 427 -1.05 -15.30 19.70
N VAL A 428 -0.20 -14.65 18.90
CA VAL A 428 0.38 -15.28 17.70
C VAL A 428 1.30 -16.44 18.09
N ALA A 429 2.21 -16.25 19.04
CA ALA A 429 3.21 -17.24 19.42
C ALA A 429 2.61 -18.46 20.15
N GLU A 430 1.76 -18.21 21.14
CA GLU A 430 1.30 -19.21 22.10
C GLU A 430 -0.20 -19.48 21.99
N GLY A 431 -0.98 -18.49 21.51
CA GLY A 431 -2.44 -18.58 21.46
C GLY A 431 -3.07 -18.69 22.85
N THR A 432 -4.31 -19.16 22.89
CA THR A 432 -5.00 -19.59 24.10
C THR A 432 -5.23 -21.10 24.04
N LYS A 433 -5.77 -21.68 25.12
CA LYS A 433 -6.15 -23.11 25.12
C LYS A 433 -7.16 -23.43 24.02
N SER A 434 -8.15 -22.57 23.78
CA SER A 434 -9.15 -22.79 22.72
C SER A 434 -8.56 -22.63 21.31
N THR A 435 -7.55 -21.77 21.12
CA THR A 435 -6.93 -21.54 19.82
C THR A 435 -5.67 -22.38 19.56
N ALA A 436 -5.33 -23.31 20.46
CA ALA A 436 -4.14 -24.16 20.36
C ALA A 436 -4.15 -25.05 19.10
N LYS A 437 -5.34 -25.33 18.54
CA LYS A 437 -5.52 -26.06 17.28
C LYS A 437 -5.01 -25.30 16.05
N LEU A 438 -4.90 -23.97 16.14
CA LEU A 438 -4.45 -23.11 15.06
C LEU A 438 -2.93 -22.96 15.10
N GLY A 439 -2.28 -22.94 13.94
CA GLY A 439 -0.86 -22.56 13.87
C GLY A 439 -0.63 -21.08 14.17
N ALA A 440 0.62 -20.68 14.44
CA ALA A 440 0.97 -19.26 14.66
C ALA A 440 0.55 -18.36 13.48
N GLY A 441 0.76 -18.83 12.23
CA GLY A 441 0.31 -18.12 11.03
C GLY A 441 -1.22 -17.98 10.92
N GLU A 442 -1.98 -18.98 11.38
CA GLU A 442 -3.45 -18.89 11.40
C GLU A 442 -3.95 -17.92 12.48
N ARG A 443 -3.30 -17.90 13.65
CA ARG A 443 -3.60 -16.92 14.70
C ARG A 443 -3.27 -15.49 14.27
N ALA A 444 -2.16 -15.29 13.54
CA ALA A 444 -1.86 -14.03 12.88
C ALA A 444 -2.92 -13.68 11.83
N GLY A 445 -3.37 -14.66 11.05
CA GLY A 445 -4.48 -14.52 10.10
C GLY A 445 -5.78 -14.05 10.75
N VAL A 446 -6.12 -14.55 11.94
CA VAL A 446 -7.31 -14.10 12.68
C VAL A 446 -7.21 -12.62 13.07
N LEU A 447 -6.05 -12.19 13.57
CA LEU A 447 -5.81 -10.79 13.90
C LEU A 447 -5.90 -9.89 12.66
N ASN A 448 -5.42 -10.38 11.51
CA ASN A 448 -5.54 -9.68 10.23
C ASN A 448 -7.00 -9.58 9.76
N SER A 449 -7.80 -10.65 9.88
CA SER A 449 -9.25 -10.61 9.60
C SER A 449 -9.95 -9.61 10.52
N TYR A 450 -9.69 -9.66 11.84
CA TYR A 450 -10.24 -8.70 12.79
C TYR A 450 -9.88 -7.25 12.43
N LYS A 451 -8.59 -6.97 12.15
CA LYS A 451 -8.13 -5.64 11.72
C LYS A 451 -8.80 -5.21 10.41
N SER A 452 -8.99 -6.12 9.47
CA SER A 452 -9.69 -5.87 8.20
C SER A 452 -11.16 -5.52 8.41
N SER A 453 -11.84 -6.18 9.36
CA SER A 453 -13.26 -5.94 9.65
C SER A 453 -13.50 -4.65 10.43
N PHE A 454 -12.62 -4.32 11.39
CA PHE A 454 -12.86 -3.26 12.37
C PHE A 454 -11.90 -2.08 12.29
N GLY A 455 -10.92 -2.11 11.37
CA GLY A 455 -9.96 -1.03 11.14
C GLY A 455 -8.89 -0.87 12.24
N LYS A 456 -8.86 -1.75 13.24
CA LYS A 456 -7.95 -1.66 14.39
C LYS A 456 -7.58 -3.04 14.96
N SER A 457 -6.46 -3.12 15.66
CA SER A 457 -6.10 -4.28 16.48
C SER A 457 -6.90 -4.29 17.79
N PRO A 458 -7.22 -5.47 18.36
CA PRO A 458 -7.98 -5.57 19.60
C PRO A 458 -7.22 -4.92 20.77
N GLN A 459 -7.90 -4.04 21.51
CA GLN A 459 -7.37 -3.33 22.67
C GLN A 459 -8.12 -3.67 23.96
N THR A 460 -9.43 -3.86 23.86
CA THR A 460 -10.30 -4.14 25.00
C THR A 460 -10.58 -5.64 25.12
N GLN A 461 -11.05 -6.06 26.30
CA GLN A 461 -11.46 -7.44 26.53
C GLN A 461 -12.50 -7.90 25.49
N SER A 462 -13.55 -7.11 25.22
CA SER A 462 -14.58 -7.47 24.25
C SER A 462 -14.05 -7.63 22.82
N GLU A 463 -13.03 -6.87 22.43
CA GLU A 463 -12.39 -7.00 21.11
C GLU A 463 -11.49 -8.24 21.05
N TRP A 464 -10.86 -8.62 22.17
CA TRP A 464 -10.16 -9.89 22.27
C TRP A 464 -11.12 -11.08 22.28
N GLU A 465 -12.30 -10.95 22.88
CA GLU A 465 -13.36 -11.96 22.78
C GLU A 465 -13.77 -12.19 21.33
N ASP A 466 -13.88 -11.12 20.53
CA ASP A 466 -14.15 -11.23 19.09
C ASP A 466 -13.04 -12.00 18.34
N VAL A 467 -11.77 -11.74 18.66
CA VAL A 467 -10.63 -12.48 18.08
C VAL A 467 -10.68 -13.97 18.45
N ILE A 468 -10.97 -14.30 19.71
CA ILE A 468 -11.10 -15.69 20.14
C ILE A 468 -12.33 -16.35 19.50
N ARG A 469 -13.43 -15.62 19.31
CA ARG A 469 -14.62 -16.10 18.58
C ARG A 469 -14.29 -16.43 17.14
N ILE A 470 -13.67 -15.52 16.40
CA ILE A 470 -13.27 -15.73 15.00
C ILE A 470 -12.34 -16.95 14.90
N SER A 471 -11.41 -17.12 15.85
CA SER A 471 -10.52 -18.28 15.93
C SER A 471 -11.25 -19.61 16.11
N ASN A 472 -12.44 -19.58 16.71
CA ASN A 472 -13.24 -20.74 17.06
C ASN A 472 -14.50 -20.90 16.18
N ASN A 473 -14.47 -20.40 14.95
CA ASN A 473 -15.57 -20.47 13.99
C ASN A 473 -16.85 -19.76 14.46
N GLN A 474 -16.71 -18.72 15.28
CA GLN A 474 -17.83 -17.93 15.78
C GLN A 474 -17.76 -16.50 15.25
N LEU A 475 -18.93 -15.87 15.11
CA LEU A 475 -18.98 -14.45 14.75
C LEU A 475 -18.51 -13.58 15.92
N PRO A 476 -17.89 -12.43 15.60
CA PRO A 476 -17.67 -11.39 16.58
C PRO A 476 -19.01 -10.91 17.17
N LEU A 477 -18.95 -10.42 18.41
CA LEU A 477 -20.01 -9.70 19.10
C LEU A 477 -20.28 -8.36 18.42
N ALA A 478 -19.21 -7.65 18.04
CA ALA A 478 -19.33 -6.42 17.28
C ALA A 478 -19.67 -6.70 15.81
N LYS A 479 -20.52 -5.87 15.23
CA LYS A 479 -20.77 -5.85 13.78
C LYS A 479 -20.03 -4.70 13.13
N SER A 480 -19.56 -4.94 11.92
CA SER A 480 -19.01 -3.92 11.02
C SER A 480 -19.83 -3.89 9.75
N LEU A 481 -20.67 -2.85 9.61
CA LEU A 481 -21.47 -2.65 8.39
C LEU A 481 -20.57 -2.47 7.17
N GLU A 482 -19.44 -1.79 7.34
CA GLU A 482 -18.45 -1.61 6.28
C GLU A 482 -17.86 -2.95 5.82
N ALA A 483 -17.50 -3.83 6.76
CA ALA A 483 -16.99 -5.17 6.42
C ALA A 483 -18.06 -6.04 5.76
N GLU A 484 -19.30 -5.96 6.23
CA GLU A 484 -20.43 -6.69 5.63
C GLU A 484 -20.75 -6.17 4.22
N ASP A 485 -20.65 -4.87 3.96
CA ASP A 485 -20.87 -4.31 2.62
C ASP A 485 -19.72 -4.65 1.66
N LYS A 486 -18.46 -4.63 2.14
CA LYS A 486 -17.31 -5.17 1.38
C LYS A 486 -17.52 -6.65 1.04
N ALA A 487 -17.93 -7.45 2.01
CA ALA A 487 -18.23 -8.86 1.80
C ALA A 487 -19.35 -9.08 0.76
N LYS A 488 -20.39 -8.23 0.72
CA LYS A 488 -21.43 -8.33 -0.33
C LYS A 488 -20.88 -8.04 -1.72
N MET A 489 -19.97 -7.07 -1.85
CA MET A 489 -19.31 -6.80 -3.13
C MET A 489 -18.44 -7.98 -3.58
N GLU A 490 -17.65 -8.55 -2.66
CA GLU A 490 -16.84 -9.76 -2.91
C GLU A 490 -17.71 -10.96 -3.29
N PHE A 491 -18.81 -11.17 -2.55
CA PHE A 491 -19.77 -12.23 -2.83
C PHE A 491 -20.33 -12.10 -4.24
N LYS A 492 -20.76 -10.89 -4.63
CA LYS A 492 -21.29 -10.65 -5.98
C LYS A 492 -20.25 -10.93 -7.05
N LYS A 493 -18.99 -10.61 -6.81
CA LYS A 493 -17.88 -10.88 -7.72
C LYS A 493 -17.58 -12.37 -7.83
N VAL A 494 -17.60 -13.11 -6.72
CA VAL A 494 -17.33 -14.56 -6.71
C VAL A 494 -18.47 -15.36 -7.32
N TYR A 495 -19.70 -15.12 -6.89
CA TYR A 495 -20.87 -15.94 -7.22
C TYR A 495 -21.75 -15.36 -8.35
N GLN A 496 -21.35 -14.21 -8.91
CA GLN A 496 -22.02 -13.55 -10.05
C GLN A 496 -23.50 -13.21 -9.79
N ARG A 497 -23.88 -13.04 -8.52
CA ARG A 497 -25.23 -12.68 -8.07
C ARG A 497 -25.20 -11.98 -6.72
N GLU A 498 -26.22 -11.20 -6.42
CA GLU A 498 -26.42 -10.64 -5.08
C GLU A 498 -26.64 -11.75 -4.04
N ALA A 499 -26.16 -11.50 -2.81
CA ALA A 499 -26.39 -12.40 -1.68
C ALA A 499 -27.85 -12.32 -1.20
N ASP A 500 -28.48 -13.48 -1.03
CA ASP A 500 -29.77 -13.60 -0.35
C ASP A 500 -29.51 -13.95 1.12
N ILE A 501 -29.53 -12.94 1.99
CA ILE A 501 -29.25 -13.08 3.43
C ILE A 501 -30.20 -14.04 4.17
N LYS A 502 -31.30 -14.47 3.53
CA LYS A 502 -32.20 -15.50 4.09
C LYS A 502 -31.69 -16.92 3.83
N LYS A 503 -30.77 -17.11 2.87
CA LYS A 503 -30.09 -18.38 2.63
C LYS A 503 -28.91 -18.52 3.57
N SER A 504 -28.88 -19.64 4.27
CA SER A 504 -27.82 -19.93 5.25
C SER A 504 -26.43 -19.88 4.63
N ASP A 505 -26.25 -20.44 3.43
CA ASP A 505 -24.95 -20.53 2.77
C ASP A 505 -24.47 -19.14 2.30
N ASP A 506 -25.36 -18.32 1.74
CA ASP A 506 -25.06 -16.93 1.38
C ASP A 506 -24.64 -16.12 2.59
N GLN A 507 -25.42 -16.19 3.67
CA GLN A 507 -25.08 -15.49 4.92
C GLN A 507 -23.77 -16.00 5.52
N THR A 508 -23.48 -17.30 5.39
CA THR A 508 -22.22 -17.89 5.85
C THR A 508 -21.04 -17.39 5.04
N ALA A 509 -21.15 -17.35 3.71
CA ALA A 509 -20.12 -16.82 2.83
C ALA A 509 -19.86 -15.33 3.10
N ILE A 510 -20.91 -14.52 3.29
CA ILE A 510 -20.79 -13.11 3.67
C ILE A 510 -20.06 -12.97 5.01
N ASN A 511 -20.45 -13.75 6.01
CA ASN A 511 -19.79 -13.71 7.32
C ASN A 511 -18.32 -14.15 7.24
N MET A 512 -18.02 -15.14 6.39
CA MET A 512 -16.67 -15.61 6.14
C MET A 512 -15.80 -14.53 5.52
N MET A 513 -16.30 -13.84 4.48
CA MET A 513 -15.61 -12.73 3.83
C MET A 513 -15.48 -11.51 4.76
N ALA A 514 -16.50 -11.23 5.56
CA ALA A 514 -16.53 -10.03 6.41
C ALA A 514 -15.62 -10.16 7.64
N TYR A 515 -15.56 -11.33 8.27
CA TYR A 515 -14.96 -11.51 9.60
C TYR A 515 -13.89 -12.62 9.68
N GLY A 516 -13.72 -13.42 8.64
CA GLY A 516 -12.71 -14.47 8.57
C GLY A 516 -12.74 -15.59 9.62
N PRO A 517 -13.90 -16.10 10.10
CA PRO A 517 -13.97 -17.24 11.01
C PRO A 517 -13.18 -18.45 10.49
N ARG A 518 -12.47 -19.12 11.41
CA ARG A 518 -11.63 -20.28 11.08
C ARG A 518 -12.47 -21.56 11.12
N PRO A 519 -12.38 -22.44 10.11
CA PRO A 519 -13.15 -23.68 10.10
C PRO A 519 -12.73 -24.58 11.28
N GLU A 520 -13.68 -25.35 11.81
CA GLU A 520 -13.38 -26.29 12.90
C GLU A 520 -12.37 -27.37 12.47
N LYS A 521 -12.47 -27.81 11.21
CA LYS A 521 -11.56 -28.76 10.58
C LYS A 521 -11.05 -28.17 9.28
N ARG A 522 -9.73 -27.99 9.20
CA ARG A 522 -9.05 -27.49 8.00
C ARG A 522 -8.98 -28.55 6.91
N ASP A 523 -9.37 -28.19 5.69
CA ASP A 523 -9.26 -29.01 4.49
C ASP A 523 -8.38 -28.30 3.46
N LEU A 524 -7.13 -28.76 3.36
CA LEU A 524 -6.14 -28.21 2.44
C LEU A 524 -6.51 -28.41 0.96
N ASN A 525 -7.33 -29.42 0.64
CA ASN A 525 -7.77 -29.66 -0.73
C ASN A 525 -8.83 -28.63 -1.13
N SER A 526 -9.79 -28.35 -0.25
CA SER A 526 -10.81 -27.31 -0.46
C SER A 526 -10.19 -25.92 -0.52
N GLU A 527 -9.23 -25.61 0.36
CA GLU A 527 -8.48 -24.33 0.30
C GLU A 527 -7.70 -24.19 -1.00
N ARG A 528 -7.03 -25.26 -1.46
CA ARG A 528 -6.31 -25.25 -2.75
C ARG A 528 -7.25 -25.05 -3.94
N ALA A 529 -8.43 -25.68 -3.90
CA ALA A 529 -9.47 -25.46 -4.90
C ALA A 529 -9.97 -24.00 -4.87
N GLY A 530 -10.19 -23.46 -3.66
CA GLY A 530 -10.57 -22.06 -3.46
C GLY A 530 -9.53 -21.08 -3.98
N ILE A 531 -8.23 -21.32 -3.76
CA ILE A 531 -7.15 -20.50 -4.33
C ILE A 531 -7.21 -20.51 -5.86
N ARG A 532 -7.42 -21.66 -6.50
CA ARG A 532 -7.52 -21.73 -7.98
C ARG A 532 -8.69 -20.92 -8.51
N VAL A 533 -9.85 -21.01 -7.84
CA VAL A 533 -11.03 -20.22 -8.21
C VAL A 533 -10.76 -18.73 -8.00
N PHE A 534 -10.18 -18.36 -6.86
CA PHE A 534 -9.80 -16.99 -6.55
C PHE A 534 -8.84 -16.42 -7.62
N VAL A 535 -7.72 -17.09 -7.90
CA VAL A 535 -6.75 -16.65 -8.91
C VAL A 535 -7.40 -16.54 -10.29
N LYS A 536 -8.35 -17.42 -10.63
CA LYS A 536 -9.09 -17.33 -11.90
C LYS A 536 -10.01 -16.09 -11.98
N ILE A 537 -10.59 -15.66 -10.86
CA ILE A 537 -11.52 -14.52 -10.82
C ILE A 537 -10.79 -13.18 -10.67
N TYR A 538 -9.70 -13.17 -9.90
CA TYR A 538 -9.01 -11.96 -9.46
C TYR A 538 -7.68 -11.74 -10.21
N GLU A 539 -7.14 -12.76 -10.89
CA GLU A 539 -5.88 -12.71 -11.65
C GLU A 539 -4.64 -12.34 -10.82
N TYR A 540 -4.73 -12.48 -9.49
CA TYR A 540 -3.62 -12.34 -8.55
C TYR A 540 -3.70 -13.38 -7.41
N LEU A 541 -2.59 -13.62 -6.71
CA LEU A 541 -2.53 -14.49 -5.53
C LEU A 541 -3.00 -13.75 -4.27
N PRO A 542 -3.73 -14.40 -3.35
CA PRO A 542 -4.26 -13.72 -2.15
C PRO A 542 -3.16 -13.07 -1.31
N VAL A 543 -3.28 -11.77 -1.06
CA VAL A 543 -2.28 -10.98 -0.32
C VAL A 543 -2.87 -10.26 0.89
N SER A 544 -4.19 -10.03 0.90
CA SER A 544 -4.90 -9.36 1.99
C SER A 544 -5.71 -10.33 2.85
N ALA A 545 -6.09 -9.88 4.05
CA ALA A 545 -7.02 -10.64 4.91
C ALA A 545 -8.34 -10.95 4.19
N LEU A 546 -8.89 -9.97 3.46
CA LEU A 546 -10.11 -10.13 2.68
C LEU A 546 -9.93 -11.20 1.58
N ASP A 547 -8.81 -11.24 0.86
CA ASP A 547 -8.57 -12.28 -0.15
C ASP A 547 -8.58 -13.68 0.49
N TRP A 548 -7.88 -13.83 1.61
CA TRP A 548 -7.81 -15.08 2.35
C TRP A 548 -9.15 -15.47 2.97
N ASP A 549 -9.97 -14.49 3.33
CA ASP A 549 -11.33 -14.67 3.86
C ASP A 549 -12.29 -15.06 2.74
N THR A 550 -12.15 -14.47 1.54
CA THR A 550 -12.85 -14.82 0.30
C THR A 550 -12.53 -16.24 -0.16
N ILE A 551 -11.27 -16.65 -0.11
CA ILE A 551 -10.87 -18.05 -0.38
C ILE A 551 -11.55 -19.00 0.60
N ARG A 552 -11.63 -18.64 1.88
CA ARG A 552 -12.32 -19.44 2.89
C ARG A 552 -13.83 -19.51 2.61
N ALA A 553 -14.45 -18.41 2.19
CA ALA A 553 -15.85 -18.43 1.77
C ALA A 553 -16.08 -19.32 0.54
N ILE A 554 -15.16 -19.32 -0.43
CA ILE A 554 -15.20 -20.25 -1.57
C ILE A 554 -15.06 -21.71 -1.11
N ALA A 555 -14.10 -21.98 -0.23
CA ALA A 555 -13.77 -23.34 0.21
C ALA A 555 -14.78 -23.96 1.18
N TYR A 556 -15.41 -23.14 2.03
CA TYR A 556 -16.23 -23.60 3.16
C TYR A 556 -17.62 -22.97 3.23
N GLY A 557 -17.95 -22.02 2.35
CA GLY A 557 -19.23 -21.30 2.36
C GLY A 557 -20.42 -22.11 1.85
N GLY A 558 -20.20 -23.31 1.31
CA GLY A 558 -21.27 -24.24 0.91
C GLY A 558 -21.98 -23.90 -0.40
N ILE A 559 -21.43 -22.97 -1.19
CA ILE A 559 -22.02 -22.50 -2.45
C ILE A 559 -21.16 -23.02 -3.62
N ASP A 560 -21.80 -23.73 -4.55
CA ASP A 560 -21.16 -24.16 -5.80
C ASP A 560 -20.90 -22.95 -6.73
N ILE A 561 -19.73 -22.96 -7.40
CA ILE A 561 -19.24 -21.89 -8.29
C ILE A 561 -19.23 -22.35 -9.74
#